data_AF-A0A6P1QTH8-F1
#
_entry.id   AF-A0A6P1QTH8-F1
#
_cell.length_a   1.000
_cell.length_b   1.000
_cell.length_c   1.000
_cell.angle_alpha   90.00
_cell.angle_beta   90.00
_cell.angle_gamma   90.00
#
_symmetry.space_group_name_H-M   'P 1'
#
loop_
_entity.id
_entity.type
_entity.pdbx_description
1 polymer ?
#
loop_
_entity_poly.entity_id
_entity_poly.type
_entity_poly.pdbx_seq_one_letter_code
_entity_poly.pdbx_strand_id
1 'polypeptide(L)'
;MEKEMFSIVKIRFTDCDPIGHLNNVKYLKYMQDAREDHIEEFFGFSYDEYIKRTGCAWITIKNQIAYLKEVKANTKVRITSHTVNIDEKTTVVEILMTSEDRKTTHAVLWITAIYFNLKTRKTEEQPEDLKHLFHNSFLDLGNMSFDERAEALRKENKAQ
;
A
#
# COMPACT_ATOMS: atom_id res chain seq x y z
N MET A 1 -3.35 -2.06 21.99
CA MET A 1 -2.59 -2.75 20.94
C MET A 1 -3.25 -2.40 19.64
N GLU A 2 -2.68 -1.50 18.85
CA GLU A 2 -3.21 -1.20 17.52
C GLU A 2 -3.13 -2.46 16.65
N LYS A 3 -4.25 -2.79 16.02
CA LYS A 3 -4.40 -3.98 15.19
C LYS A 3 -3.74 -3.69 13.84
N GLU A 4 -2.58 -4.29 13.59
CA GLU A 4 -1.89 -4.18 12.29
C GLU A 4 -2.82 -4.63 11.16
N MET A 5 -2.99 -3.80 10.13
CA MET A 5 -3.84 -4.09 8.97
C MET A 5 -3.12 -5.03 8.02
N PHE A 6 -3.68 -6.22 7.77
CA PHE A 6 -3.08 -7.17 6.85
C PHE A 6 -4.07 -8.08 6.15
N SER A 7 -3.66 -8.52 4.96
CA SER A 7 -4.30 -9.56 4.18
C SER A 7 -3.34 -10.72 3.95
N ILE A 8 -3.84 -11.96 3.99
CA ILE A 8 -3.08 -13.15 3.54
C ILE A 8 -3.62 -13.58 2.19
N VAL A 9 -2.76 -13.56 1.17
CA VAL A 9 -3.17 -13.84 -0.21
C VAL A 9 -2.33 -14.99 -0.77
N LYS A 10 -2.98 -15.92 -1.46
CA LYS A 10 -2.30 -17.00 -2.20
C LYS A 10 -2.00 -16.53 -3.63
N ILE A 11 -0.73 -16.56 -4.00
CA ILE A 11 -0.29 -16.25 -5.36
C ILE A 11 -0.78 -17.31 -6.34
N ARG A 12 -1.47 -16.88 -7.39
CA ARG A 12 -2.01 -17.76 -8.43
C ARG A 12 -0.95 -18.05 -9.48
N PHE A 13 -0.94 -19.30 -9.95
CA PHE A 13 -0.05 -19.75 -11.02
C PHE A 13 -0.21 -18.90 -12.29
N THR A 14 -1.45 -18.50 -12.61
CA THR A 14 -1.77 -17.65 -13.77
C THR A 14 -1.23 -16.22 -13.68
N ASP A 15 -0.81 -15.78 -12.50
CA ASP A 15 -0.19 -14.46 -12.28
C ASP A 15 1.35 -14.53 -12.31
N CYS A 16 1.92 -15.71 -12.51
CA CYS A 16 3.36 -15.89 -12.61
C CYS A 16 3.86 -15.73 -14.05
N ASP A 17 5.12 -15.34 -14.17
CA ASP A 17 5.87 -15.25 -15.41
C ASP A 17 6.36 -16.65 -15.88
N PRO A 18 6.99 -16.75 -17.07
CA PRO A 18 7.47 -18.02 -17.61
C PRO A 18 8.52 -18.74 -16.76
N ILE A 19 9.17 -18.06 -15.81
CA ILE A 19 10.17 -18.67 -14.91
C ILE A 19 9.58 -19.03 -13.54
N GLY A 20 8.27 -18.87 -13.36
CA GLY A 20 7.52 -19.32 -12.18
C GLY A 20 7.52 -18.33 -11.01
N HIS A 21 7.91 -17.08 -11.24
CA HIS A 21 7.83 -16.01 -10.25
C HIS A 21 6.61 -15.15 -10.48
N LEU A 22 6.06 -14.55 -9.42
CA LEU A 22 5.00 -13.56 -9.54
C LEU A 22 5.42 -12.46 -10.53
N ASN A 23 4.58 -12.21 -11.54
CA ASN A 23 4.87 -11.17 -12.52
C ASN A 23 4.93 -9.80 -11.84
N ASN A 24 5.86 -8.95 -12.26
CA ASN A 24 6.10 -7.63 -11.68
C ASN A 24 4.83 -6.75 -11.59
N VAL A 25 3.98 -6.74 -12.63
CA VAL A 25 2.72 -5.98 -12.64
C VAL A 25 1.71 -6.55 -11.64
N LYS A 26 1.77 -7.86 -11.39
CA LYS A 26 0.85 -8.53 -10.47
C LYS A 26 1.13 -8.22 -9.00
N TYR A 27 2.38 -7.87 -8.64
CA TYR A 27 2.66 -7.32 -7.30
C TYR A 27 1.82 -6.07 -7.04
N LEU A 28 1.82 -5.10 -7.96
CA LEU A 28 1.03 -3.86 -7.83
C LEU A 28 -0.45 -4.19 -7.63
N LYS A 29 -1.00 -5.09 -8.45
CA LYS A 29 -2.40 -5.49 -8.34
C LYS A 29 -2.73 -6.08 -6.97
N TYR A 30 -1.99 -7.10 -6.52
CA TYR A 30 -2.25 -7.72 -5.21
C TYR A 30 -2.13 -6.72 -4.05
N MET A 31 -1.14 -5.82 -4.12
CA MET A 31 -0.90 -4.82 -3.09
C MET A 31 -1.99 -3.74 -3.07
N GLN A 32 -2.48 -3.31 -4.23
CA GLN A 32 -3.58 -2.35 -4.35
C GLN A 32 -4.92 -2.94 -3.92
N ASP A 33 -5.25 -4.16 -4.38
CA ASP A 33 -6.46 -4.88 -3.97
C ASP A 33 -6.49 -5.01 -2.44
N ALA A 34 -5.38 -5.43 -1.81
CA ALA A 34 -5.29 -5.51 -0.35
C ALA A 34 -5.45 -4.14 0.33
N ARG A 35 -4.96 -3.05 -0.26
CA ARG A 35 -5.13 -1.71 0.30
C ARG A 35 -6.59 -1.26 0.28
N GLU A 36 -7.32 -1.58 -0.79
CA GLU A 36 -8.76 -1.33 -0.89
C GLU A 36 -9.52 -2.10 0.20
N ASP A 37 -9.23 -3.39 0.37
CA ASP A 37 -9.80 -4.22 1.43
C ASP A 37 -9.49 -3.62 2.83
N HIS A 38 -8.24 -3.20 3.07
CA HIS A 38 -7.86 -2.57 4.33
C HIS A 38 -8.58 -1.25 4.58
N ILE A 39 -8.92 -0.49 3.52
CA ILE A 39 -9.70 0.74 3.68
C ILE A 39 -11.09 0.42 4.22
N GLU A 40 -11.77 -0.54 3.60
CA GLU A 40 -13.12 -0.93 3.95
C GLU A 40 -13.19 -1.54 5.36
N GLU A 41 -12.29 -2.48 5.66
CA GLU A 41 -12.29 -3.20 6.94
C GLU A 41 -11.96 -2.32 8.15
N PHE A 42 -11.04 -1.35 8.01
CA PHE A 42 -10.51 -0.59 9.15
C PHE A 42 -11.07 0.82 9.27
N PHE A 43 -11.46 1.44 8.16
CA PHE A 43 -12.04 2.79 8.16
C PHE A 43 -13.55 2.79 7.93
N GLY A 44 -14.14 1.64 7.60
CA GLY A 44 -15.59 1.46 7.56
C GLY A 44 -16.29 2.12 6.37
N PHE A 45 -15.57 2.37 5.28
CA PHE A 45 -16.14 2.84 4.02
C PHE A 45 -15.33 2.31 2.83
N SER A 46 -15.98 2.11 1.69
CA SER A 46 -15.29 1.86 0.41
C SER A 46 -14.97 3.16 -0.32
N TYR A 47 -14.03 3.12 -1.28
CA TYR A 47 -13.75 4.28 -2.13
C TYR A 47 -14.97 4.78 -2.89
N ASP A 48 -15.80 3.86 -3.42
CA ASP A 48 -17.03 4.20 -4.13
C ASP A 48 -18.05 4.90 -3.20
N GLU A 49 -18.23 4.40 -1.97
CA GLU A 49 -19.10 5.05 -1.00
C GLU A 49 -18.61 6.46 -0.65
N TYR A 50 -17.31 6.61 -0.43
CA TYR A 50 -16.70 7.91 -0.14
C TYR A 50 -16.91 8.91 -1.29
N ILE A 51 -16.71 8.47 -2.53
CA ILE A 51 -16.93 9.27 -3.74
C ILE A 51 -18.39 9.69 -3.85
N LYS A 52 -19.34 8.79 -3.62
CA LYS A 52 -20.78 9.11 -3.66
C LYS A 52 -21.18 10.13 -2.60
N ARG A 53 -20.61 10.02 -1.39
CA ARG A 53 -20.89 10.90 -0.26
C ARG A 53 -20.29 12.30 -0.43
N THR A 54 -19.05 12.40 -0.89
CA THR A 54 -18.28 13.66 -0.87
C THR A 54 -18.10 14.29 -2.25
N GLY A 55 -18.15 13.49 -3.32
CA GLY A 55 -17.71 13.90 -4.66
C GLY A 55 -16.19 13.95 -4.83
N CYS A 56 -15.43 13.53 -3.81
CA CYS A 56 -13.97 13.55 -3.81
C CYS A 56 -13.38 12.13 -3.81
N ALA A 57 -12.17 11.99 -4.33
CA ALA A 57 -11.43 10.73 -4.45
C ALA A 57 -9.94 10.94 -4.20
N TRP A 58 -9.22 9.84 -3.95
CA TRP A 58 -7.77 9.80 -4.01
C TRP A 58 -7.33 9.33 -5.38
N ILE A 59 -6.59 10.18 -6.08
CA ILE A 59 -6.06 9.84 -7.40
C ILE A 59 -4.57 9.56 -7.26
N THR A 60 -4.16 8.33 -7.57
CA THR A 60 -2.73 7.96 -7.60
C THR A 60 -2.01 8.76 -8.68
N ILE A 61 -0.97 9.50 -8.27
CA ILE A 61 -0.11 10.26 -9.17
C ILE A 61 1.29 9.66 -9.32
N LYS A 62 1.69 8.78 -8.40
CA LYS A 62 3.00 8.15 -8.42
C LYS A 62 2.96 6.80 -7.70
N ASN A 63 3.55 5.79 -8.34
CA ASN A 63 3.87 4.51 -7.72
C ASN A 63 5.39 4.34 -7.74
N GLN A 64 5.97 3.99 -6.60
CA GLN A 64 7.37 3.59 -6.48
C GLN A 64 7.40 2.17 -5.92
N ILE A 65 7.99 1.22 -6.65
CA ILE A 65 8.03 -0.19 -6.23
C ILE A 65 9.45 -0.74 -6.33
N ALA A 66 9.85 -1.49 -5.31
CA ALA A 66 11.11 -2.21 -5.28
C ALA A 66 10.83 -3.70 -5.01
N TYR A 67 11.33 -4.55 -5.91
CA TYR A 67 11.26 -5.99 -5.79
C TYR A 67 12.54 -6.48 -5.10
N LEU A 68 12.40 -7.06 -3.91
CA LEU A 68 13.51 -7.39 -3.03
C LEU A 68 13.81 -8.89 -3.02
N LYS A 69 12.76 -9.73 -3.12
CA LYS A 69 12.87 -11.18 -3.19
C LYS A 69 11.71 -11.78 -3.97
N GLU A 70 11.99 -12.75 -4.85
CA GLU A 70 10.99 -13.39 -5.68
C GLU A 70 9.90 -14.11 -4.87
N VAL A 71 8.66 -14.14 -5.40
CA VAL A 71 7.54 -14.91 -4.86
C VAL A 71 7.16 -15.98 -5.85
N LYS A 72 7.02 -17.24 -5.41
CA LYS A 72 6.68 -18.37 -6.28
C LYS A 72 5.18 -18.61 -6.35
N ALA A 73 4.73 -19.26 -7.42
CA ALA A 73 3.34 -19.71 -7.55
C ALA A 73 2.91 -20.56 -6.33
N ASN A 74 1.63 -20.45 -5.97
CA ASN A 74 0.98 -21.20 -4.88
C ASN A 74 1.53 -20.92 -3.47
N THR A 75 2.43 -19.95 -3.31
CA THR A 75 2.84 -19.46 -1.99
C THR A 75 1.80 -18.50 -1.42
N LYS A 76 1.73 -18.43 -0.08
CA LYS A 76 0.98 -17.40 0.62
C LYS A 76 1.92 -16.25 0.98
N VAL A 77 1.44 -15.04 0.77
CA VAL A 77 2.11 -13.81 1.19
C VAL A 77 1.22 -13.04 2.15
N ARG A 78 1.85 -12.28 3.03
CA ARG A 78 1.21 -11.31 3.90
C ARG A 78 1.40 -9.93 3.29
N ILE A 79 0.30 -9.19 3.13
CA ILE A 79 0.32 -7.81 2.64
C ILE A 79 -0.14 -6.89 3.77
N THR A 80 0.66 -5.89 4.12
CA THR A 80 0.32 -4.85 5.09
C THR A 80 0.31 -3.49 4.41
N SER A 81 -0.45 -2.53 4.94
CA SER A 81 -0.42 -1.15 4.43
C SER A 81 -0.46 -0.13 5.55
N HIS A 82 0.36 0.91 5.44
CA HIS A 82 0.48 2.00 6.40
C HIS A 82 0.51 3.34 5.69
N THR A 83 -0.08 4.36 6.31
CA THR A 83 0.10 5.73 5.84
C THR A 83 1.46 6.22 6.33
N VAL A 84 2.33 6.68 5.45
CA VAL A 84 3.70 7.12 5.81
C VAL A 84 3.90 8.63 5.66
N ASN A 85 2.99 9.30 4.96
CA ASN A 85 2.94 10.75 4.89
C ASN A 85 1.48 11.21 4.68
N ILE A 86 1.07 12.24 5.41
CA ILE A 86 -0.17 12.98 5.21
C ILE A 86 0.17 14.47 5.15
N ASP A 87 -0.02 15.07 3.99
CA ASP A 87 0.08 16.52 3.78
C ASP A 87 -1.33 17.11 3.54
N GLU A 88 -1.40 18.42 3.28
CA GLU A 88 -2.65 19.12 2.98
C GLU A 88 -3.43 18.49 1.82
N LYS A 89 -2.75 18.09 0.74
CA LYS A 89 -3.40 17.60 -0.50
C LYS A 89 -2.91 16.23 -0.94
N THR A 90 -1.85 15.72 -0.32
CA THR A 90 -1.18 14.48 -0.72
C THR A 90 -1.13 13.50 0.44
N THR A 91 -1.24 12.22 0.10
CA THR A 91 -1.03 11.12 1.04
C THR A 91 -0.09 10.10 0.39
N VAL A 92 0.85 9.58 1.16
CA VAL A 92 1.71 8.47 0.76
C VAL A 92 1.38 7.26 1.62
N VAL A 93 1.10 6.14 0.95
CA VAL A 93 0.85 4.85 1.59
C VAL A 93 1.99 3.90 1.25
N GLU A 94 2.64 3.34 2.27
CA GLU A 94 3.52 2.18 2.13
C GLU A 94 2.69 0.90 2.18
N ILE A 95 2.93 0.01 1.23
CA ILE A 95 2.39 -1.33 1.21
C ILE A 95 3.58 -2.30 1.16
N LEU A 96 3.62 -3.27 2.08
CA LEU A 96 4.66 -4.30 2.12
C LEU A 96 4.05 -5.65 1.77
N MET A 97 4.77 -6.40 0.93
CA MET A 97 4.49 -7.81 0.67
C MET A 97 5.59 -8.63 1.33
N THR A 98 5.22 -9.44 2.31
CA THR A 98 6.14 -10.27 3.11
C THR A 98 5.76 -11.74 3.04
N SER A 99 6.68 -12.63 3.42
CA SER A 99 6.35 -14.02 3.71
C SER A 99 5.35 -14.10 4.87
N GLU A 100 4.57 -15.18 4.94
CA GLU A 100 3.54 -15.34 5.99
C GLU A 100 4.14 -15.26 7.42
N ASP A 101 5.39 -15.68 7.59
CA ASP A 101 6.15 -15.60 8.85
C ASP A 101 6.85 -14.25 9.08
N ARG A 102 6.69 -13.28 8.18
CA ARG A 102 7.25 -11.91 8.21
C ARG A 102 8.77 -11.83 8.13
N LYS A 103 9.46 -12.93 7.84
CA LYS A 103 10.91 -12.93 7.70
C LYS A 103 11.30 -12.23 6.41
N THR A 104 10.84 -12.74 5.27
CA THR A 104 11.24 -12.18 3.98
C THR A 104 10.31 -11.04 3.56
N THR A 105 10.87 -9.85 3.31
CA THR A 105 10.18 -8.82 2.54
C THR A 105 10.39 -9.08 1.05
N HIS A 106 9.32 -9.36 0.33
CA HIS A 106 9.35 -9.61 -1.10
C HIS A 106 9.33 -8.33 -1.92
N ALA A 107 8.50 -7.37 -1.53
CA ALA A 107 8.40 -6.08 -2.20
C ALA A 107 7.90 -4.97 -1.27
N VAL A 108 8.28 -3.75 -1.58
CA VAL A 108 7.74 -2.51 -1.01
C VAL A 108 7.18 -1.64 -2.12
N LEU A 109 5.97 -1.12 -1.91
CA LEU A 109 5.27 -0.21 -2.80
C LEU A 109 4.90 1.07 -2.03
N TRP A 110 5.29 2.22 -2.54
CA TRP A 110 4.74 3.51 -2.12
C TRP A 110 3.78 4.04 -3.19
N ILE A 111 2.56 4.35 -2.75
CA ILE A 111 1.54 5.01 -3.58
C ILE A 111 1.40 6.44 -3.08
N THR A 112 1.70 7.42 -3.92
CA THR A 112 1.37 8.83 -3.67
C THR A 112 0.05 9.15 -4.36
N ALA A 113 -0.92 9.62 -3.59
CA ALA A 113 -2.22 10.05 -4.10
C ALA A 113 -2.50 11.52 -3.75
N ILE A 114 -3.22 12.20 -4.63
CA ILE A 114 -3.77 13.53 -4.40
C ILE A 114 -5.25 13.44 -4.04
N TYR A 115 -5.72 14.31 -3.15
CA TYR A 115 -7.14 14.46 -2.86
C TYR A 115 -7.79 15.35 -3.94
N PHE A 116 -8.78 14.81 -4.63
CA PHE A 116 -9.29 15.38 -5.88
C PHE A 116 -10.81 15.44 -5.89
N ASN A 117 -11.37 16.61 -6.15
CA ASN A 117 -12.81 16.81 -6.31
C ASN A 117 -13.21 16.52 -7.76
N LEU A 118 -14.05 15.51 -7.95
CA LEU A 118 -14.45 15.03 -9.27
C LEU A 118 -15.41 15.98 -9.98
N LYS A 119 -16.16 16.81 -9.24
CA LYS A 119 -17.09 17.79 -9.80
C LYS A 119 -16.35 19.02 -10.31
N THR A 120 -15.44 19.57 -9.50
CA THR A 120 -14.66 20.77 -9.86
C THR A 120 -13.43 20.45 -10.71
N ARG A 121 -13.03 19.17 -10.75
CA ARG A 121 -11.83 18.65 -11.41
C ARG A 121 -10.54 19.31 -10.91
N LYS A 122 -10.45 19.55 -9.60
CA LYS A 122 -9.30 20.19 -8.97
C LYS A 122 -8.87 19.42 -7.73
N THR A 123 -7.60 19.57 -7.37
CA THR A 123 -7.10 19.15 -6.07
C THR A 123 -7.68 20.04 -4.98
N GLU A 124 -8.11 19.44 -3.88
CA GLU A 124 -8.60 20.14 -2.69
C GLU A 124 -7.79 19.70 -1.47
N GLU A 125 -7.89 20.47 -0.39
CA GLU A 125 -7.33 20.06 0.89
C GLU A 125 -8.12 18.89 1.47
N GLN A 126 -7.40 17.97 2.09
CA GLN A 126 -7.97 16.84 2.80
C GLN A 126 -8.74 17.36 4.03
N PRO A 127 -10.00 16.98 4.23
CA PRO A 127 -10.74 17.24 5.45
C PRO A 127 -9.97 16.81 6.70
N GLU A 128 -10.08 17.59 7.77
CA GLU A 128 -9.27 17.36 8.98
C GLU A 128 -9.65 16.06 9.71
N ASP A 129 -10.94 15.72 9.72
CA ASP A 129 -11.44 14.44 10.21
C ASP A 129 -10.84 13.24 9.45
N LEU A 130 -10.62 13.40 8.15
CA LEU A 130 -10.00 12.38 7.31
C LEU A 130 -8.50 12.22 7.58
N LYS A 131 -7.79 13.34 7.80
CA LYS A 131 -6.38 13.29 8.23
C LYS A 131 -6.26 12.57 9.58
N HIS A 132 -7.10 12.93 10.55
CA HIS A 132 -7.15 12.25 11.85
C HIS A 132 -7.44 10.76 11.73
N LEU A 133 -8.35 10.37 10.83
CA LEU A 133 -8.68 8.97 10.59
C LEU A 133 -7.46 8.18 10.09
N PHE A 134 -6.72 8.72 9.11
CA PHE A 134 -5.53 8.05 8.57
C PHE A 134 -4.33 8.09 9.51
N HIS A 135 -4.26 9.07 10.42
CA HIS A 135 -3.25 9.11 11.47
C HIS A 135 -3.25 7.84 12.34
N ASN A 136 -4.39 7.16 12.50
CA ASN A 136 -4.49 5.88 13.22
C ASN A 136 -3.74 4.72 12.54
N SER A 137 -3.36 4.88 11.27
CA SER A 137 -2.56 3.93 10.50
C SER A 137 -1.17 4.46 10.15
N PHE A 138 -0.76 5.55 10.81
CA PHE A 138 0.46 6.27 10.48
C PHE A 138 1.69 5.51 10.96
N LEU A 139 2.62 5.27 10.04
CA LEU A 139 3.94 4.74 10.33
C LEU A 139 4.96 5.86 10.12
N ASP A 140 5.54 6.34 11.22
CA ASP A 140 6.59 7.35 11.17
C ASP A 140 7.90 6.73 10.68
N LEU A 141 8.23 7.01 9.41
CA LEU A 141 9.51 6.65 8.79
C LEU A 141 10.53 7.79 8.86
N GLY A 142 10.22 8.89 9.56
CA GLY A 142 10.98 10.13 9.53
C GLY A 142 11.09 10.70 8.11
N ASN A 143 12.24 11.30 7.80
CA ASN A 143 12.52 11.86 6.47
C ASN A 143 13.12 10.85 5.48
N MET A 144 12.89 9.55 5.69
CA MET A 144 13.45 8.51 4.84
C MET A 144 12.85 8.58 3.44
N SER A 145 13.69 8.59 2.41
CA SER A 145 13.26 8.45 1.03
C SER A 145 12.83 7.00 0.72
N PHE A 146 12.07 6.83 -0.37
CA PHE A 146 11.70 5.49 -0.84
C PHE A 146 12.92 4.59 -1.07
N ASP A 147 13.99 5.11 -1.66
CA ASP A 147 15.18 4.33 -2.00
C ASP A 147 15.95 3.90 -0.73
N GLU A 148 16.05 4.79 0.27
CA GLU A 148 16.61 4.44 1.58
C GLU A 148 15.77 3.38 2.29
N ARG A 149 14.43 3.49 2.22
CA ARG A 149 13.51 2.51 2.78
C ARG A 149 13.67 1.14 2.12
N ALA A 150 13.73 1.10 0.79
CA ALA A 150 13.98 -0.13 0.04
C ALA A 150 15.34 -0.75 0.40
N GLU A 151 16.39 0.05 0.57
CA GLU A 151 17.70 -0.44 0.94
C GLU A 151 17.76 -0.97 2.39
N ALA A 152 17.06 -0.33 3.33
CA ALA A 152 16.91 -0.84 4.69
C ALA A 152 16.27 -2.24 4.68
N LEU A 153 15.16 -2.41 3.95
CA LEU A 153 14.48 -3.70 3.83
C LEU A 153 15.35 -4.77 3.15
N ARG A 154 16.21 -4.40 2.19
CA ARG A 154 17.21 -5.34 1.62
C ARG A 154 18.22 -5.81 2.65
N LYS A 155 18.66 -4.93 3.55
CA LYS A 155 19.60 -5.28 4.62
C LYS A 155 18.94 -6.20 5.64
N GLU A 156 17.69 -5.93 6.01
CA GLU A 156 16.90 -6.79 6.89
C GLU A 156 16.74 -8.20 6.33
N ASN A 157 16.44 -8.34 5.04
CA ASN A 157 16.38 -9.65 4.38
C ASN A 157 17.70 -10.44 4.41
N LYS A 158 18.86 -9.75 4.40
CA LYS A 158 20.18 -10.39 4.42
C LYS A 158 20.63 -10.81 5.82
N ALA A 159 20.06 -10.21 6.85
CA ALA A 159 20.43 -10.46 8.24
C ALA A 159 19.72 -11.69 8.85
N GLN A 160 18.87 -12.35 8.08
CA GLN A 160 18.08 -13.53 8.46
C GLN A 160 18.73 -14.82 7.95
#